data_AF-A0A6A0QX02-F1
#
_entry.id   AF-A0A6A0QX02-F1
#
_cell.length_a   1.000
_cell.length_b   1.000
_cell.length_c   1.000
_cell.angle_alpha   90.00
_cell.angle_beta   90.00
_cell.angle_gamma   90.00
#
_symmetry.space_group_name_H-M   'P 1'
#
loop_
_entity.id
_entity.type
_entity.pdbx_description
1 polymer ?
#
loop_
_entity_poly.entity_id
_entity_poly.type
_entity_poly.pdbx_seq_one_letter_code
_entity_poly.pdbx_strand_id
1 'polypeptide(L)'
;MDFDVTAAEAYSQPFPVAIDVESIVARNIIKRALVVGPIIVAAAWLLTDTTGALSAAIGVGIVVANFLIAGWILSGAAKVSMQTYHVAALFGFFLRMGFIALSMFTVAWIFEVDRVAMGVAAIAAFLALLTLEASAMLRGERKDLEWS
;
A
#
# COMPACT_ATOMS: atom_id res chain seq x y z
N MET A 1 -24.65 -30.86 -13.17
CA MET A 1 -23.90 -29.87 -12.38
C MET A 1 -24.87 -28.71 -12.23
N ASP A 2 -25.62 -28.70 -11.13
CA ASP A 2 -26.62 -27.67 -10.86
C ASP A 2 -25.83 -26.41 -10.52
N PHE A 3 -25.88 -25.40 -11.38
CA PHE A 3 -25.22 -24.14 -11.10
C PHE A 3 -26.02 -23.49 -9.98
N ASP A 4 -25.43 -23.46 -8.79
CA ASP A 4 -25.99 -22.79 -7.62
C ASP A 4 -26.13 -21.30 -7.92
N VAL A 5 -27.28 -20.93 -8.48
CA VAL A 5 -27.65 -19.56 -8.85
C VAL A 5 -27.59 -18.62 -7.66
N THR A 6 -27.86 -19.13 -6.46
CA THR A 6 -27.72 -18.41 -5.19
C THR A 6 -26.25 -18.01 -4.91
N ALA A 7 -25.28 -18.86 -5.24
CA ALA A 7 -23.86 -18.52 -5.14
C ALA A 7 -23.43 -17.46 -6.17
N ALA A 8 -23.99 -17.51 -7.39
CA ALA A 8 -23.72 -16.52 -8.44
C ALA A 8 -24.32 -15.13 -8.12
N GLU A 9 -25.50 -15.10 -7.52
CA GLU A 9 -26.14 -13.87 -7.04
C GLU A 9 -25.36 -13.23 -5.89
N ALA A 10 -24.83 -14.05 -4.96
CA ALA A 10 -24.00 -13.58 -3.84
C ALA A 10 -22.71 -12.88 -4.31
N TYR A 11 -22.10 -13.33 -5.41
CA TYR A 11 -20.90 -12.71 -6.00
C TYR A 11 -21.14 -11.34 -6.65
N SER A 12 -22.39 -11.06 -7.00
CA SER A 12 -22.79 -9.80 -7.64
C SER A 12 -23.10 -8.70 -6.63
N GLN A 13 -23.25 -9.05 -5.35
CA GLN A 13 -23.54 -8.08 -4.30
C GLN A 13 -22.25 -7.34 -3.87
N PRO A 14 -22.34 -6.04 -3.57
CA PRO A 14 -21.26 -5.30 -2.91
C PRO A 14 -20.91 -5.91 -1.55
N PHE A 15 -19.67 -5.70 -1.08
CA PHE A 15 -19.34 -6.04 0.31
C PHE A 15 -20.25 -5.24 1.26
N PRO A 16 -20.79 -5.85 2.32
CA PRO A 16 -21.62 -5.17 3.32
C PRO A 16 -20.74 -4.31 4.22
N VAL A 17 -20.18 -3.23 3.69
CA VAL A 17 -19.32 -2.31 4.44
C VAL A 17 -19.71 -0.88 4.09
N ALA A 18 -20.60 -0.30 4.91
CA ALA A 18 -20.99 1.10 4.89
C ALA A 18 -20.00 2.01 5.66
N ILE A 19 -18.72 1.65 5.65
CA ILE A 19 -17.66 2.36 6.38
C ILE A 19 -16.74 3.00 5.36
N ASP A 20 -16.26 4.21 5.64
CA ASP A 20 -15.39 4.96 4.74
C ASP A 20 -13.96 4.38 4.75
N VAL A 21 -13.83 3.15 4.22
CA VAL A 21 -12.61 2.32 4.22
C VAL A 21 -11.41 3.08 3.66
N GLU A 22 -11.64 3.95 2.69
CA GLU A 22 -10.61 4.79 2.06
C GLU A 22 -9.91 5.68 3.08
N SER A 23 -10.69 6.39 3.91
CA SER A 23 -10.16 7.31 4.90
C SER A 23 -9.38 6.58 6.00
N ILE A 24 -9.86 5.41 6.43
CA ILE A 24 -9.27 4.62 7.52
C ILE A 24 -7.94 4.01 7.06
N VAL A 25 -7.93 3.35 5.90
CA VAL A 25 -6.73 2.71 5.36
C VAL A 25 -5.66 3.76 5.07
N ALA A 26 -6.01 4.87 4.43
CA ALA A 26 -5.06 5.95 4.15
C ALA A 26 -4.43 6.51 5.44
N ARG A 27 -5.26 6.78 6.46
CA ARG A 27 -4.79 7.32 7.74
C ARG A 27 -3.87 6.36 8.48
N ASN A 28 -4.16 5.06 8.43
CA ASN A 28 -3.35 4.04 9.08
C ASN A 28 -1.98 3.88 8.41
N ILE A 29 -1.95 3.82 7.08
CA ILE A 29 -0.70 3.78 6.32
C ILE A 29 0.16 5.00 6.64
N ILE A 30 -0.42 6.20 6.63
CA ILE A 30 0.31 7.44 6.94
C ILE A 30 0.85 7.42 8.38
N LYS A 31 0.04 7.06 9.38
CA LYS A 31 0.49 6.97 10.78
C LYS A 31 1.68 6.03 10.96
N ARG A 32 1.63 4.86 10.34
CA ARG A 32 2.73 3.88 10.40
C ARG A 32 3.96 4.40 9.66
N ALA A 33 3.78 5.04 8.51
CA ALA A 33 4.86 5.65 7.74
C ALA A 33 5.55 6.80 8.49
N LEU A 34 4.82 7.55 9.31
CA LEU A 34 5.41 8.59 10.17
C LEU A 34 6.31 8.03 11.28
N VAL A 35 6.18 6.75 11.63
CA VAL A 35 7.08 6.08 12.58
C VAL A 35 8.21 5.37 11.84
N VAL A 36 7.88 4.57 10.83
CA VAL A 36 8.85 3.75 10.09
C VAL A 36 9.75 4.59 9.20
N GLY A 37 9.20 5.62 8.55
CA GLY A 37 9.93 6.47 7.60
C GLY A 37 11.14 7.15 8.23
N PRO A 38 11.01 7.88 9.35
CA PRO A 38 12.14 8.50 10.03
C PRO A 38 13.20 7.49 10.48
N ILE A 39 12.81 6.29 10.92
CA ILE A 39 13.74 5.24 11.33
C ILE A 39 14.59 4.78 10.14
N ILE A 40 13.95 4.53 8.99
CA ILE A 40 14.65 4.13 7.75
C ILE A 40 15.57 5.25 7.26
N VAL A 41 15.09 6.50 7.27
CA VAL A 41 15.89 7.66 6.84
C VAL A 41 17.09 7.87 7.76
N ALA A 42 16.91 7.76 9.08
CA ALA A 42 18.00 7.85 10.03
C ALA A 42 19.03 6.72 9.85
N ALA A 43 18.57 5.49 9.60
CA ALA A 43 19.45 4.36 9.29
C ALA A 43 20.25 4.60 8.00
N ALA A 44 19.60 5.10 6.93
CA ALA A 44 20.28 5.44 5.69
C ALA A 44 21.33 6.53 5.91
N TRP A 45 21.00 7.57 6.67
CA TRP A 45 21.94 8.64 7.02
C TRP A 45 23.18 8.13 7.75
N LEU A 46 23.02 7.18 8.68
CA LEU A 46 24.12 6.58 9.43
C LEU A 46 25.02 5.66 8.59
N LEU A 47 24.46 5.01 7.56
CA LEU A 47 25.17 4.01 6.75
C LEU A 47 25.81 4.61 5.48
N THR A 48 25.29 5.73 5.01
CA THR A 48 25.74 6.40 3.78
C THR A 48 26.12 7.84 4.09
N ASP A 49 25.30 8.81 3.71
CA ASP A 49 25.50 10.24 3.90
C ASP A 49 24.15 10.98 3.86
N THR A 50 24.19 12.32 3.83
CA THR A 50 22.99 13.16 3.70
C THR A 50 22.26 12.91 2.38
N THR A 51 22.99 12.63 1.30
CA THR A 51 22.41 12.31 -0.02
C THR A 51 21.63 11.00 0.04
N GLY A 52 22.19 9.98 0.69
CA GLY A 52 21.54 8.70 0.93
C GLY A 52 20.31 8.82 1.84
N ALA A 53 20.34 9.69 2.85
CA ALA A 53 19.19 9.98 3.70
C ALA A 53 18.01 10.59 2.92
N LEU A 54 18.29 11.59 2.07
CA LEU A 54 17.28 12.20 1.19
C LEU A 54 16.74 11.19 0.19
N SER A 55 17.62 10.38 -0.40
CA SER A 55 17.27 9.31 -1.34
C SER A 55 16.39 8.25 -0.68
N ALA A 56 16.67 7.91 0.57
CA ALA A 56 15.85 7.01 1.38
C ALA A 56 14.46 7.60 1.67
N ALA A 57 14.39 8.90 2.00
CA ALA A 57 13.12 9.58 2.23
C ALA A 57 12.23 9.55 0.98
N ILE A 58 12.82 9.74 -0.20
CA ILE A 58 12.12 9.61 -1.48
C ILE A 58 11.62 8.18 -1.69
N GLY A 59 12.48 7.17 -1.46
CA GLY A 59 12.10 5.76 -1.55
C GLY A 59 10.92 5.39 -0.64
N VAL A 60 10.95 5.85 0.61
CA VAL A 60 9.82 5.70 1.56
C VAL A 60 8.56 6.38 1.01
N GLY A 61 8.67 7.62 0.51
CA GLY A 61 7.55 8.37 -0.04
C GLY A 61 6.87 7.68 -1.23
N ILE A 62 7.66 7.12 -2.15
CA ILE A 62 7.16 6.34 -3.29
C ILE A 62 6.35 5.14 -2.80
N VAL A 63 6.85 4.42 -1.80
CA VAL A 63 6.16 3.26 -1.24
C VAL A 63 4.86 3.65 -0.55
N VAL A 64 4.86 4.73 0.23
CA VAL A 64 3.64 5.24 0.87
C VAL A 64 2.59 5.57 -0.19
N ALA A 65 2.96 6.30 -1.24
CA ALA A 65 2.06 6.61 -2.34
C ALA A 65 1.53 5.33 -3.02
N ASN A 66 2.38 4.33 -3.21
CA ASN A 66 1.97 3.03 -3.75
C ASN A 66 0.91 2.32 -2.88
N PHE A 67 1.07 2.32 -1.55
CA PHE A 67 0.07 1.74 -0.64
C PHE A 67 -1.25 2.51 -0.66
N LEU A 68 -1.21 3.85 -0.77
CA LEU A 68 -2.40 4.68 -0.88
C LEU A 68 -3.16 4.39 -2.19
N ILE A 69 -2.45 4.31 -3.32
CA ILE A 69 -3.03 3.92 -4.62
C ILE A 69 -3.65 2.52 -4.54
N ALA A 70 -2.94 1.56 -3.93
CA ALA A 70 -3.44 0.21 -3.74
C ALA A 70 -4.75 0.20 -2.95
N GLY A 71 -4.77 0.91 -1.82
CA GLY A 71 -5.94 1.03 -0.96
C GLY A 71 -7.13 1.63 -1.70
N TRP A 72 -6.91 2.75 -2.41
CA TRP A 72 -7.95 3.45 -3.15
C TRP A 72 -8.58 2.61 -4.28
N ILE A 73 -7.76 1.91 -5.07
CA ILE A 73 -8.24 1.02 -6.14
C ILE A 73 -9.08 -0.12 -5.55
N LEU A 74 -8.57 -0.73 -4.48
CA LEU A 74 -9.18 -1.92 -3.90
C LEU A 74 -10.47 -1.60 -3.13
N SER A 75 -10.49 -0.49 -2.38
CA SER A 75 -11.68 -0.01 -1.69
C SER A 75 -12.77 0.44 -2.66
N GLY A 76 -12.39 1.14 -3.74
CA GLY A 76 -13.31 1.53 -4.81
C GLY A 76 -13.94 0.29 -5.47
N ALA A 77 -13.13 -0.73 -5.75
CA ALA A 77 -13.61 -1.98 -6.34
C ALA A 77 -14.51 -2.80 -5.40
N ALA A 78 -14.20 -2.81 -4.10
CA ALA A 78 -15.00 -3.52 -3.09
C ALA A 78 -16.43 -2.96 -2.95
N LYS A 79 -16.63 -1.67 -3.23
CA LYS A 79 -17.95 -1.02 -3.23
C LYS A 79 -18.84 -1.45 -4.42
N VAL A 80 -18.25 -2.03 -5.47
CA VAL A 80 -18.98 -2.40 -6.70
C VAL A 80 -19.43 -3.85 -6.66
N SER A 81 -18.49 -4.80 -6.65
CA SER A 81 -18.80 -6.24 -6.59
C SER A 81 -17.57 -7.06 -6.21
N MET A 82 -17.79 -8.31 -5.79
CA MET A 82 -16.72 -9.26 -5.51
C MET A 82 -15.87 -9.55 -6.76
N GLN A 83 -16.49 -9.59 -7.95
CA GLN A 83 -15.76 -9.82 -9.20
C GLN A 83 -14.88 -8.63 -9.57
N THR A 84 -15.39 -7.40 -9.40
CA THR A 84 -14.63 -6.17 -9.62
C THR A 84 -13.40 -6.09 -8.71
N TYR A 85 -13.52 -6.52 -7.44
CA TYR A 85 -12.39 -6.57 -6.51
C TYR A 85 -11.22 -7.43 -7.02
N HIS A 86 -11.50 -8.64 -7.52
CA HIS A 86 -10.45 -9.53 -8.04
C HIS A 86 -9.79 -8.96 -9.30
N VAL A 87 -10.58 -8.38 -10.20
CA VAL A 87 -10.06 -7.71 -11.42
C VAL A 87 -9.21 -6.51 -11.04
N ALA A 88 -9.66 -5.69 -10.08
CA ALA A 88 -8.93 -4.54 -9.60
C ALA A 88 -7.63 -4.93 -8.87
N ALA A 89 -7.61 -6.04 -8.13
CA ALA A 89 -6.40 -6.55 -7.51
C ALA A 89 -5.34 -6.94 -8.56
N LEU A 90 -5.77 -7.63 -9.63
CA LEU A 90 -4.88 -8.03 -10.73
C LEU A 90 -4.39 -6.83 -11.54
N PHE A 91 -5.30 -5.97 -12.01
CA PHE A 91 -4.93 -4.81 -12.81
C PHE A 91 -4.14 -3.78 -11.99
N GLY A 92 -4.55 -3.56 -10.74
CA GLY A 92 -3.88 -2.69 -9.80
C GLY A 92 -2.45 -3.14 -9.47
N PHE A 93 -2.11 -4.42 -9.60
CA PHE A 93 -0.72 -4.87 -9.48
C PHE A 93 0.17 -4.26 -10.59
N PHE A 94 -0.28 -4.30 -11.85
CA PHE A 94 0.48 -3.72 -12.96
C PHE A 94 0.63 -2.21 -12.82
N LEU A 95 -0.46 -1.52 -12.44
CA LEU A 95 -0.41 -0.07 -12.23
C LEU A 95 0.60 0.30 -11.13
N ARG A 96 0.60 -0.43 -10.01
CA ARG A 96 1.53 -0.23 -8.90
C ARG A 96 2.98 -0.50 -9.30
N MET A 97 3.21 -1.57 -10.06
CA MET A 97 4.55 -1.87 -10.55
C MET A 97 5.05 -0.80 -11.51
N GLY A 98 4.20 -0.36 -12.44
CA GLY A 98 4.49 0.77 -13.31
C GLY A 98 4.76 2.04 -12.50
N PHE A 99 3.95 2.32 -11.48
CA PHE A 99 4.10 3.50 -10.63
C PHE A 99 5.44 3.51 -9.88
N ILE A 100 5.79 2.43 -9.18
CA ILE A 100 7.06 2.35 -8.45
C ILE A 100 8.24 2.48 -9.41
N ALA A 101 8.24 1.69 -10.50
CA ALA A 101 9.34 1.67 -11.45
C ALA A 101 9.52 3.03 -12.13
N LEU A 102 8.43 3.62 -12.63
CA LEU A 102 8.46 4.92 -13.30
C LEU A 102 8.88 6.01 -12.31
N SER A 103 8.33 6.04 -11.11
CA SER A 103 8.69 7.05 -10.10
C SER A 103 10.16 7.00 -9.75
N MET A 104 10.69 5.81 -9.46
CA MET A 104 12.12 5.64 -9.15
C MET A 104 13.00 6.03 -10.33
N PHE A 105 12.62 5.65 -11.55
CA PHE A 105 13.37 5.99 -12.75
C PHE A 105 13.35 7.50 -13.02
N THR A 106 12.19 8.15 -12.92
CA THR A 106 12.04 9.59 -13.08
C THR A 106 12.86 10.36 -12.05
N VAL A 107 12.82 9.95 -10.77
CA VAL A 107 13.64 10.58 -9.73
C VAL A 107 15.13 10.41 -10.04
N ALA A 108 15.57 9.19 -10.38
CA ALA A 108 16.96 8.91 -10.71
C ALA A 108 17.45 9.59 -12.00
N TRP A 109 16.52 10.06 -12.84
CA TRP A 109 16.82 10.80 -14.06
C TRP A 109 16.93 12.31 -13.83
N ILE A 110 16.09 12.87 -12.95
CA ILE A 110 16.02 14.33 -12.72
C ILE A 110 16.97 14.77 -11.61
N PHE A 111 17.17 13.93 -10.60
CA PHE A 111 17.92 14.27 -9.38
C PHE A 111 19.18 13.42 -9.24
N GLU A 112 20.21 14.01 -8.62
CA GLU A 112 21.37 13.25 -8.16
C GLU A 112 21.01 12.52 -6.87
N VAL A 113 20.62 11.25 -7.01
CA VAL A 113 20.20 10.39 -5.89
C VAL A 113 21.10 9.17 -5.75
N ASP A 114 21.29 8.74 -4.51
CA ASP A 114 21.84 7.42 -4.22
C ASP A 114 20.77 6.37 -4.52
N ARG A 115 20.94 5.70 -5.67
CA ARG A 115 20.04 4.67 -6.18
C ARG A 115 19.96 3.47 -5.24
N VAL A 116 21.04 3.14 -4.55
CA VAL A 116 21.09 2.01 -3.62
C VAL A 116 20.33 2.36 -2.35
N ALA A 117 20.61 3.52 -1.74
CA ALA A 117 19.90 3.97 -0.55
C ALA A 117 18.39 4.11 -0.80
N MET A 118 17.99 4.70 -1.94
CA MET A 118 16.59 4.81 -2.35
C MET A 118 15.93 3.42 -2.51
N GLY A 119 16.58 2.51 -3.22
CA GLY A 119 16.04 1.16 -3.48
C GLY A 119 15.92 0.32 -2.21
N VAL A 120 16.95 0.32 -1.36
CA VAL A 120 16.94 -0.40 -0.08
C VAL A 120 15.87 0.19 0.85
N ALA A 121 15.76 1.52 0.92
CA ALA A 121 14.72 2.17 1.72
C ALA A 121 13.32 1.84 1.22
N ALA A 122 13.10 1.79 -0.10
CA ALA A 122 11.82 1.39 -0.66
C ALA A 122 11.46 -0.05 -0.28
N ILE A 123 12.40 -1.00 -0.41
CA ILE A 123 12.16 -2.41 -0.01
C ILE A 123 11.89 -2.50 1.49
N ALA A 124 12.71 -1.84 2.32
CA ALA A 124 12.56 -1.83 3.77
C ALA A 124 11.20 -1.23 4.19
N ALA A 125 10.80 -0.11 3.59
CA ALA A 125 9.52 0.54 3.86
C ALA A 125 8.36 -0.36 3.43
N PHE A 126 8.46 -1.00 2.27
CA PHE A 126 7.42 -1.88 1.75
C PHE A 126 7.18 -3.05 2.71
N LEU A 127 8.25 -3.74 3.11
CA LEU A 127 8.16 -4.87 4.02
C LEU A 127 7.70 -4.45 5.41
N ALA A 128 8.24 -3.35 5.95
CA ALA A 128 7.89 -2.87 7.29
C ALA A 128 6.42 -2.45 7.35
N LEU A 129 5.95 -1.62 6.40
CA LEU A 129 4.56 -1.18 6.36
C LEU A 129 3.61 -2.35 6.13
N LEU A 130 3.94 -3.26 5.21
CA LEU A 130 3.14 -4.45 4.94
C LEU A 130 3.02 -5.34 6.19
N THR A 131 4.15 -5.60 6.85
CA THR A 131 4.20 -6.44 8.06
C THR A 131 3.40 -5.80 9.19
N LEU A 132 3.55 -4.49 9.38
CA LEU A 132 2.79 -3.77 10.40
C LEU A 132 1.29 -3.85 10.12
N GLU A 133 0.86 -3.59 8.89
CA GLU A 133 -0.56 -3.64 8.51
C GLU A 133 -1.13 -5.05 8.66
N ALA A 134 -0.43 -6.06 8.16
CA ALA A 134 -0.82 -7.47 8.32
C ALA A 134 -0.88 -7.87 9.80
N SER A 135 0.09 -7.45 10.62
CA SER A 135 0.10 -7.76 12.04
C SER A 135 -1.06 -7.11 12.80
N ALA A 136 -1.48 -5.91 12.40
CA ALA A 136 -2.62 -5.23 13.02
C ALA A 136 -3.95 -5.88 12.63
N MET A 137 -4.06 -6.37 11.39
CA MET A 137 -5.20 -7.20 10.98
C MET A 137 -5.28 -8.49 11.81
N LEU A 138 -4.14 -9.18 12.01
CA LEU A 138 -4.09 -10.41 12.83
C LEU A 138 -4.39 -10.17 14.31
N ARG A 139 -4.03 -9.00 14.86
CA ARG A 139 -4.29 -8.65 16.26
C ARG A 139 -5.75 -8.34 16.55
N GLY A 140 -6.64 -8.36 15.55
CA GLY A 140 -8.06 -8.06 15.76
C GLY A 140 -8.31 -6.62 16.20
N GLU A 141 -7.37 -5.69 15.92
CA GLU A 141 -7.59 -4.25 16.12
C GLU A 141 -8.72 -3.68 15.24
N ARG A 142 -9.29 -4.54 14.38
CA ARG A 142 -10.46 -4.29 13.53
C ARG A 142 -11.77 -4.85 14.13
N LYS A 143 -11.85 -4.98 15.46
CA LYS A 143 -13.10 -5.31 16.17
C LYS A 143 -14.22 -4.29 15.94
N ASP A 144 -13.91 -3.13 15.37
CA ASP A 144 -14.85 -2.09 14.95
C ASP A 144 -15.50 -2.36 13.57
N LEU A 145 -15.00 -3.32 12.78
CA LEU A 145 -15.58 -3.68 11.48
C LEU A 145 -16.28 -5.06 11.48
N GLU A 146 -16.32 -5.74 12.62
CA GLU A 146 -17.02 -7.02 12.79
C GLU A 146 -18.39 -6.77 13.45
N TRP A 147 -19.43 -6.65 12.61
CA TRP A 147 -20.84 -6.95 12.91
C TRP A 147 -21.46 -6.38 14.22
N SER A 148 -22.22 -5.28 14.06
CA SER A 148 -23.52 -5.09 14.71
C SER A 148 -24.62 -5.06 13.67
#